data_AF-A0A3D1KUX6-F1
#
_entry.id   AF-A0A3D1KUX6-F1
#
_cell.length_a   1.000
_cell.length_b   1.000
_cell.length_c   1.000
_cell.angle_alpha   90.00
_cell.angle_beta   90.00
_cell.angle_gamma   90.00
#
_symmetry.space_group_name_H-M   'P 1'
#
loop_
_entity.id
_entity.type
_entity.pdbx_description
1 polymer ?
#
loop_
_entity_poly.entity_id
_entity_poly.type
_entity_poly.pdbx_seq_one_letter_code
_entity_poly.pdbx_strand_id
1 'polypeptide(L)' 'MITKRAALFYTCEKCGFRFSNFDLPRTCSNCFACTGCEIYICPQCESEVVIKPIKPLKRTDSV' A
#
# COMPACT_ATOMS: atom_id res chain seq x y z
N MET A 1 5.39 21.52 9.48
CA MET A 1 4.65 20.49 10.23
C MET A 1 4.95 19.14 9.58
N ILE A 2 5.79 18.31 10.19
CA ILE A 2 6.11 16.98 9.66
C ILE A 2 4.93 16.07 10.01
N THR A 3 4.03 15.83 9.06
CA THR A 3 2.96 14.84 9.20
C THR A 3 3.59 13.47 9.32
N LYS A 4 3.77 12.98 10.55
CA LYS A 4 4.17 11.59 10.82
C LYS A 4 3.06 10.69 10.27
N ARG A 5 3.29 10.06 9.11
CA ARG A 5 2.39 9.02 8.58
C ARG A 5 2.32 7.90 9.61
N ALA A 6 1.11 7.57 10.06
CA ALA A 6 0.89 6.43 10.93
C ALA A 6 1.27 5.13 10.20
N ALA A 7 1.86 4.18 10.93
CA ALA A 7 2.12 2.84 10.42
C ALA A 7 0.79 2.17 10.11
N LEU A 8 0.63 1.71 8.87
CA LEU A 8 -0.50 0.88 8.48
C LEU A 8 -0.06 -0.58 8.57
N PHE A 9 -0.90 -1.40 9.19
CA PHE A 9 -0.66 -2.84 9.28
C PHE A 9 -1.54 -3.55 8.26
N TYR A 10 -0.91 -4.45 7.51
CA TYR A 10 -1.56 -5.27 6.50
C TYR A 10 -1.42 -6.74 6.89
N THR A 11 -2.43 -7.52 6.56
CA THR A 11 -2.44 -8.96 6.79
C THR A 11 -2.39 -9.66 5.43
N CYS A 12 -1.46 -10.60 5.27
CA CYS A 12 -1.38 -11.42 4.07
C CYS A 12 -2.56 -12.40 4.04
N GLU A 13 -3.36 -12.39 2.97
CA GLU A 13 -4.49 -13.32 2.81
C GLU A 13 -4.06 -14.78 2.55
N LYS A 14 -2.79 -15.00 2.18
CA LYS A 14 -2.26 -16.35 1.88
C LYS A 14 -1.80 -17.09 3.12
N CYS A 15 -1.04 -16.43 4.00
CA CYS A 15 -0.45 -17.05 5.19
C CYS A 15 -0.97 -16.49 6.52
N GLY A 16 -1.77 -15.42 6.50
CA GLY A 16 -2.26 -14.75 7.70
C GLY A 16 -1.21 -13.89 8.42
N PHE A 17 0.00 -13.75 7.86
CA PHE A 17 1.06 -12.95 8.48
C PHE A 17 0.72 -11.45 8.46
N ARG A 18 0.88 -10.79 9.60
CA ARG A 18 0.62 -9.35 9.76
C ARG A 18 1.94 -8.59 9.76
N PHE A 19 2.05 -7.56 8.93
CA PHE A 19 3.25 -6.74 8.76
C PHE A 19 2.89 -5.26 8.68
N SER A 20 3.84 -4.36 8.96
CA SER A 20 3.64 -2.93 8.74
C SER A 20 4.15 -2.47 7.39
N ASN A 21 3.56 -1.38 6.91
CA ASN A 21 3.95 -0.72 5.67
C ASN A 21 5.34 -0.05 5.73
N PHE A 22 5.94 0.05 6.92
CA PHE A 22 7.30 0.54 7.13
C PHE A 22 8.33 -0.58 7.18
N ASP A 23 7.91 -1.80 7.55
CA ASP A 23 8.81 -2.97 7.62
C ASP A 23 9.17 -3.49 6.23
N LEU A 24 8.34 -3.21 5.22
CA LEU A 24 8.50 -3.73 3.86
C LEU A 24 8.63 -2.61 2.82
N PRO A 25 9.56 -2.75 1.87
CA PRO A 25 9.62 -1.86 0.73
C PRO A 25 8.36 -2.02 -0.14
N ARG A 26 7.86 -0.89 -0.65
CA ARG A 26 6.74 -0.88 -1.60
C ARG A 26 7.28 -1.16 -3.01
N THR A 27 6.72 -2.16 -3.68
CA THR A 27 7.11 -2.49 -5.06
C THR A 27 6.44 -1.55 -6.07
N CYS A 28 5.21 -1.12 -5.78
CA CYS A 28 4.49 -0.14 -6.58
C CYS A 28 3.93 0.92 -5.64
N SER A 29 4.28 2.19 -5.87
CA SER A 29 3.75 3.33 -5.11
C SER A 29 3.24 4.45 -6.02
N ASN A 30 3.44 4.34 -7.33
CA ASN A 30 3.10 5.39 -8.29
C ASN A 30 3.03 4.89 -9.75
N CYS A 31 2.54 3.66 -10.00
CA CYS A 31 2.27 3.28 -11.38
C CYS A 31 1.16 4.18 -11.92
N PHE A 32 1.46 4.93 -12.98
CA PHE A 32 0.54 5.86 -13.66
C PHE A 32 -0.80 5.20 -14.03
N ALA A 33 -0.79 3.88 -14.24
CA ALA A 33 -1.96 3.07 -14.56
C ALA A 33 -2.84 2.67 -13.36
N CYS A 34 -2.32 2.66 -12.12
CA CYS A 34 -3.02 2.07 -10.96
C CYS A 34 -3.53 3.09 -9.93
N THR A 35 -3.42 4.40 -10.20
CA THR A 35 -4.03 5.49 -9.40
C THR A 35 -3.79 5.35 -7.87
N GLY A 36 -2.63 4.81 -7.46
CA GLY A 36 -2.24 4.71 -6.06
C GLY A 36 -2.42 3.35 -5.39
N CYS A 37 -2.37 2.23 -6.12
CA CYS A 37 -2.19 0.92 -5.49
C CYS A 37 -0.81 0.81 -4.82
N GLU A 38 -0.77 0.24 -3.62
CA GLU A 38 0.46 -0.13 -2.92
C GLU A 38 0.63 -1.65 -2.98
N ILE A 39 1.76 -2.15 -3.48
CA ILE A 39 2.06 -3.59 -3.52
C ILE A 39 3.18 -3.90 -2.54
N TYR A 40 2.95 -4.86 -1.65
CA TYR A 40 3.91 -5.36 -0.66
C TYR A 40 4.17 -6.84 -0.90
N ILE A 41 5.42 -7.29 -0.72
CA ILE A 41 5.78 -8.71 -0.79
C ILE A 41 5.76 -9.28 0.62
N CYS A 42 4.95 -10.30 0.87
CA CYS A 42 4.89 -10.94 2.18
C CYS A 42 6.24 -11.60 2.52
N PRO A 43 6.87 -11.29 3.67
CA PRO A 43 8.17 -11.87 4.01
C PRO A 43 8.12 -13.35 4.40
N GLN A 44 6.93 -13.90 4.67
CA GLN A 44 6.77 -15.30 5.09
C GLN A 44 6.48 -16.25 3.93
N CYS A 45 5.72 -15.81 2.93
CA CYS A 45 5.25 -16.66 1.83
C CYS A 45 5.50 -16.08 0.44
N GLU A 46 6.23 -14.96 0.38
CA GLU A 46 6.64 -14.25 -0.85
C GLU A 46 5.47 -13.85 -1.76
N SER A 47 4.24 -13.93 -1.24
CA SER A 47 3.04 -13.59 -1.98
C SER A 47 2.85 -12.08 -2.06
N GLU A 48 2.38 -11.60 -3.20
CA GLU A 48 2.07 -10.20 -3.43
C GLU A 48 0.77 -9.81 -2.70
N VAL A 49 0.86 -8.77 -1.88
CA VAL A 49 -0.26 -8.16 -1.16
C VAL A 49 -0.54 -6.81 -1.82
N VAL A 50 -1.61 -6.76 -2.61
CA VAL A 50 -2.04 -5.57 -3.35
C VAL A 50 -3.06 -4.79 -2.54
N ILE A 51 -2.66 -3.63 -2.04
CA ILE A 51 -3.52 -2.69 -1.31
C ILE A 51 -4.04 -1.65 -2.29
N LYS A 52 -5.34 -1.71 -2.59
CA LYS A 52 -6.02 -0.71 -3.42
C LYS A 52 -6.43 0.49 -2.57
N PRO A 53 -6.30 1.73 -3.08
CA PRO A 53 -6.76 2.91 -2.35
C PRO A 53 -8.29 2.83 -2.20
N ILE A 54 -8.77 2.90 -0.95
CA ILE A 54 -10.19 2.77 -0.61
C ILE A 54 -10.99 4.02 -1.03
N LYS A 55 -10.32 5.14 -1.30
CA LYS A 55 -10.96 6.36 -1.83
C LYS A 55 -10.49 6.61 -3.26
N PRO A 56 -11.41 6.92 -4.21
CA PRO A 56 -10.98 7.50 -5.46
C PRO A 56 -10.22 8.78 -5.12
N LEU A 57 -9.02 8.94 -5.68
CA LEU A 57 -8.34 10.22 -5.72
C LEU A 57 -9.32 11.19 -6.40
N LYS A 58 -10.01 12.03 -5.63
CA LYS A 58 -10.78 13.13 -6.21
C LYS A 58 -9.74 14.02 -6.90
N ARG A 59 -9.68 13.95 -8.23
CA ARG A 59 -9.06 15.00 -9.04
C ARG A 59 -9.78 16.28 -8.64
N THR A 60 -9.09 17.16 -7.92
CA THR A 60 -9.45 18.56 -7.94
C THR A 60 -8.98 19.07 -9.29
N ASP A 61 -9.84 18.96 -10.30
CA ASP A 61 -9.72 19.79 -11.49
C ASP A 61 -9.88 21.24 -11.01
N SER A 62 -8.76 21.93 -10.84
CA SER A 62 -8.74 23.38 -10.75
C SER A 62 -9.09 23.90 -12.15
N VAL A 63 -10.36 24.26 -12.35
CA VAL A 63 -10.81 25.12 -13.46
C VAL A 63 -11.18 26.47 -12.88
#